data_AF-A0A1I2E6D1-F1
#
_entry.id   AF-A0A1I2E6D1-F1
#
_cell.length_a   1.000
_cell.length_b   1.000
_cell.length_c   1.000
_cell.angle_alpha   90.00
_cell.angle_beta   90.00
_cell.angle_gamma   90.00
#
_symmetry.space_group_name_H-M   'P 1'
#
loop_
_entity.id
_entity.type
_entity.pdbx_description
1 polymer ?
#
loop_
_entity_poly.entity_id
_entity_poly.type
_entity_poly.pdbx_seq_one_letter_code
_entity_poly.pdbx_strand_id
1 'polypeptide(L)'
;MNIPKIPLADWIGALETWLETHLGPLFKLIKVVVGETVGGLNIALDFFPPLVLIILFTAAAWFLGKWRMALFTFVGLLIIDNLGYWSQTMQTLSLVLTSALISVVVGVPVGILCARKNSIQNIVTPILDFMQTMPAFVYLLPAVSFFSLGVVPGVIASIIFAIPPTIRMTNLGIRQVPEELTEAADAFGSTPSQKLIKLQLPIALPSIMAGINQTIMLSLSMVVIASMIGAQGVGSYVYRAVTQGNTGVGFEAGIAIVILAIILDRLTQNAIRRTKKA
;
A
#
# COMPACT_ATOMS: atom_id res chain seq x y z
N MET A 1 -9.73 -15.98 -43.18
CA MET A 1 -10.45 -14.72 -42.94
C MET A 1 -9.46 -13.69 -42.43
N ASN A 2 -9.15 -12.65 -43.23
CA ASN A 2 -8.28 -11.55 -42.80
C ASN A 2 -9.11 -10.52 -42.03
N ILE A 3 -9.43 -10.83 -40.78
CA ILE A 3 -10.01 -9.84 -39.88
C ILE A 3 -8.88 -8.84 -39.54
N PRO A 4 -9.05 -7.54 -39.81
CA PRO A 4 -8.01 -6.54 -39.54
C PRO A 4 -7.74 -6.44 -38.04
N LYS A 5 -6.46 -6.24 -37.69
CA LYS A 5 -6.03 -6.05 -36.30
C LYS A 5 -6.67 -4.79 -35.74
N ILE A 6 -7.27 -4.90 -34.55
CA ILE A 6 -7.77 -3.73 -33.82
C ILE A 6 -6.58 -2.82 -33.47
N PRO A 7 -6.59 -1.52 -33.83
CA PRO A 7 -5.49 -0.59 -33.61
C PRO A 7 -5.46 -0.07 -32.16
N LEU A 8 -5.47 -1.00 -31.19
CA LEU A 8 -5.55 -0.66 -29.77
C LEU A 8 -4.36 0.19 -29.28
N ALA A 9 -3.17 -0.03 -29.85
CA ALA A 9 -1.98 0.76 -29.52
C ALA A 9 -2.17 2.25 -29.87
N ASP A 10 -2.73 2.53 -31.05
CA ASP A 10 -2.98 3.92 -31.50
C ASP A 10 -4.04 4.59 -30.62
N TRP A 11 -5.07 3.83 -30.21
CA TRP A 11 -6.10 4.33 -29.29
C TRP A 11 -5.54 4.66 -27.90
N ILE A 12 -4.66 3.80 -27.37
CA ILE A 12 -4.00 4.06 -26.09
C ILE A 12 -3.09 5.28 -26.20
N GLY A 13 -2.27 5.39 -27.26
CA GLY A 13 -1.39 6.55 -27.46
C GLY A 13 -2.16 7.87 -27.62
N ALA A 14 -3.29 7.85 -28.34
CA ALA A 14 -4.17 9.01 -28.45
C ALA A 14 -4.80 9.39 -27.10
N LEU A 15 -5.22 8.40 -26.31
CA LEU A 15 -5.74 8.61 -24.96
C LEU A 15 -4.67 9.20 -24.02
N GLU A 16 -3.45 8.67 -24.03
CA GLU A 16 -2.33 9.20 -23.24
C GLU A 16 -2.07 10.67 -23.59
N THR A 17 -1.96 10.99 -24.87
CA THR A 17 -1.74 12.37 -25.34
C THR A 17 -2.88 13.31 -24.90
N TRP A 18 -4.13 12.84 -25.00
CA TRP A 18 -5.29 13.61 -24.57
C TRP A 18 -5.27 13.87 -23.06
N LEU A 19 -4.93 12.85 -22.26
CA LEU A 19 -4.81 12.95 -20.81
C LEU A 19 -3.68 13.89 -20.40
N GLU A 20 -2.51 13.83 -21.03
CA GLU A 20 -1.40 14.76 -20.75
C GLU A 20 -1.78 16.20 -21.04
N THR A 21 -2.50 16.43 -22.15
CA THR A 21 -2.90 17.78 -22.58
C THR A 21 -3.94 18.38 -21.63
N HIS A 22 -4.93 17.60 -21.19
CA HIS A 22 -6.06 18.12 -20.40
C HIS A 22 -5.89 17.96 -18.89
N LEU A 23 -5.19 16.91 -18.44
CA LEU A 23 -4.98 16.58 -17.02
C LEU A 23 -3.53 16.77 -16.57
N GLY A 24 -2.65 17.34 -17.39
CA GLY A 24 -1.26 17.65 -17.03
C GLY A 24 -1.09 18.35 -15.66
N PRO A 25 -1.90 19.38 -15.32
CA PRO A 25 -1.83 20.02 -14.00
C PRO A 25 -2.15 19.05 -12.84
N LEU A 26 -3.10 18.13 -13.04
CA LEU A 26 -3.46 17.11 -12.06
C LEU A 26 -2.31 16.10 -11.88
N PHE A 27 -1.71 15.62 -12.98
CA PHE A 27 -0.56 14.71 -12.88
C PHE A 27 0.63 15.39 -12.20
N LYS A 28 0.88 16.68 -12.47
CA LYS A 28 1.90 17.44 -11.76
C LYS A 28 1.60 17.55 -10.27
N LEU A 29 0.34 17.82 -9.89
CA LEU A 29 -0.06 17.85 -8.49
C LEU A 29 0.16 16.49 -7.81
N ILE A 30 -0.28 15.40 -8.44
CA ILE A 30 -0.08 14.04 -7.92
C ILE A 30 1.41 13.74 -7.77
N LYS A 31 2.24 14.09 -8.76
CA LYS A 31 3.69 13.89 -8.74
C LYS A 31 4.33 14.59 -7.55
N VAL A 32 3.95 15.84 -7.30
CA VAL A 32 4.46 16.63 -6.17
C VAL A 32 3.97 16.03 -4.86
N VAL A 33 2.67 15.80 -4.69
CA VAL A 33 2.12 15.27 -3.43
C VAL A 33 2.76 13.93 -3.08
N VAL A 34 2.85 13.00 -4.04
CA VAL A 34 3.47 11.69 -3.83
C VAL A 34 4.97 11.85 -3.56
N GLY A 35 5.68 12.61 -4.39
CA GLY A 35 7.12 12.82 -4.27
C GLY A 35 7.52 13.44 -2.92
N GLU A 36 6.82 14.50 -2.50
CA GLU A 36 7.04 15.17 -1.22
C GLU A 36 6.64 14.29 -0.03
N THR A 37 5.60 13.47 -0.17
CA THR A 37 5.22 12.52 0.92
C THR A 37 6.31 11.47 1.11
N VAL A 38 6.81 10.85 0.03
CA VAL A 38 7.89 9.88 0.12
C VAL A 38 9.17 10.54 0.62
N GLY A 39 9.53 11.70 0.05
CA GLY A 39 10.74 12.44 0.41
C GLY A 39 10.71 12.89 1.87
N GLY A 40 9.58 13.43 2.33
CA GLY A 40 9.37 13.85 3.71
C GLY A 40 9.45 12.69 4.70
N LEU A 41 8.83 11.53 4.38
CA LEU A 41 8.97 10.33 5.20
C LEU A 41 10.41 9.82 5.22
N ASN A 42 11.10 9.82 4.08
CA ASN A 42 12.48 9.36 4.02
C ASN A 42 13.41 10.26 4.84
N ILE A 43 13.26 11.58 4.71
CA ILE A 43 14.01 12.55 5.52
C ILE A 43 13.71 12.35 7.00
N ALA A 44 12.44 12.19 7.39
CA ALA A 44 12.06 11.99 8.77
C ALA A 44 12.63 10.69 9.36
N LEU A 45 12.70 9.62 8.57
CA LEU A 45 13.29 8.35 9.01
C LEU A 45 14.82 8.42 9.04
N ASP A 46 15.46 8.96 8.01
CA ASP A 46 16.93 9.07 7.94
C ASP A 46 17.49 10.15 8.90
N PHE A 47 16.65 11.06 9.42
CA PHE A 47 17.07 12.08 10.39
C PHE A 47 17.56 11.47 11.71
N PHE A 48 16.97 10.36 12.14
CA PHE A 48 17.33 9.71 13.40
C PHE A 48 18.50 8.73 13.20
N PRO A 49 19.48 8.69 14.11
CA PRO A 49 20.49 7.64 14.09
C PRO A 49 19.86 6.25 14.12
N PRO A 50 20.40 5.26 13.39
CA PRO A 50 19.80 3.93 13.27
C PRO A 50 19.39 3.32 14.61
N LEU A 51 20.27 3.37 15.61
CA LEU A 51 20.03 2.85 16.95
C LEU A 51 18.79 3.45 17.62
N VAL A 52 18.51 4.74 17.42
CA VAL A 52 17.34 5.41 18.01
C VAL A 52 16.05 4.85 17.41
N LEU A 53 16.01 4.69 16.09
CA LEU A 53 14.85 4.10 15.41
C LEU A 53 14.68 2.62 15.73
N ILE A 54 15.78 1.86 15.84
CA ILE A 54 15.74 0.46 16.27
C ILE A 54 15.05 0.34 17.63
N ILE A 55 15.44 1.18 18.60
CA ILE A 55 14.82 1.21 19.92
C ILE A 55 13.34 1.61 19.81
N LEU A 56 13.01 2.61 19.00
CA LEU A 56 11.62 3.07 18.81
C LEU A 56 10.72 1.96 18.23
N PHE A 57 11.14 1.33 17.14
CA PHE A 57 10.39 0.20 16.53
C PHE A 57 10.30 -0.98 17.48
N THR A 58 11.35 -1.26 18.26
CA THR A 58 11.35 -2.32 19.27
C THR A 58 10.36 -2.02 20.39
N ALA A 59 10.32 -0.77 20.88
CA ALA A 59 9.36 -0.34 21.90
C ALA A 59 7.92 -0.42 21.37
N ALA A 60 7.67 0.00 20.13
CA ALA A 60 6.37 -0.13 19.48
C ALA A 60 5.95 -1.61 19.34
N ALA A 61 6.88 -2.47 18.93
CA ALA A 61 6.67 -3.92 18.82
C ALA A 61 6.38 -4.56 20.18
N TRP A 62 7.05 -4.11 21.25
CA TRP A 62 6.78 -4.57 22.60
C TRP A 62 5.41 -4.11 23.11
N PHE A 63 5.06 -2.84 22.88
CA PHE A 63 3.80 -2.26 23.33
C PHE A 63 2.58 -2.89 22.65
N LEU A 64 2.66 -3.17 21.35
CA LEU A 64 1.56 -3.77 20.58
C LEU A 64 1.53 -5.29 20.71
N GLY A 65 2.68 -5.94 20.88
CA GLY A 65 2.85 -7.38 20.80
C GLY A 65 3.28 -8.04 22.11
N LYS A 66 4.19 -9.00 21.99
CA LYS A 66 4.82 -9.73 23.09
C LYS A 66 6.34 -9.55 23.00
N TRP A 67 7.06 -9.87 24.08
CA TRP A 67 8.52 -9.74 24.13
C TRP A 67 9.26 -10.41 22.95
N ARG A 68 8.79 -11.57 22.48
CA ARG A 68 9.38 -12.30 21.33
C ARG A 68 9.38 -11.47 20.05
N MET A 69 8.34 -10.65 19.86
CA MET A 69 8.25 -9.76 18.71
C MET A 69 9.22 -8.59 18.85
N ALA A 70 9.32 -7.99 20.04
CA ALA A 70 10.29 -6.94 20.31
C ALA A 70 11.73 -7.43 20.08
N LEU A 71 12.07 -8.63 20.55
CA LEU A 71 13.38 -9.25 20.29
C LEU A 71 13.62 -9.44 18.79
N PHE A 72 12.64 -9.97 18.04
CA PHE A 72 12.76 -10.13 16.60
C PHE A 72 12.97 -8.80 15.88
N THR A 73 12.20 -7.77 16.23
CA THR A 73 12.36 -6.42 15.67
C THR A 73 13.74 -5.85 15.97
N PHE A 74 14.20 -5.94 17.22
CA PHE A 74 15.50 -5.44 17.63
C PHE A 74 16.65 -6.13 16.88
N VAL A 75 16.69 -7.46 16.92
CA VAL A 75 17.73 -8.26 16.26
C VAL A 75 17.65 -8.11 14.74
N GLY A 76 16.45 -8.15 14.16
CA GLY A 76 16.25 -8.03 12.72
C GLY A 76 16.71 -6.68 12.18
N LEU A 77 16.37 -5.58 12.85
CA LEU A 77 16.81 -4.25 12.41
C LEU A 77 18.32 -4.04 12.62
N LEU A 78 18.91 -4.61 13.69
CA LEU A 78 20.37 -4.62 13.85
C LEU A 78 21.08 -5.40 12.73
N ILE A 79 20.49 -6.51 12.26
CA ILE A 79 21.03 -7.25 11.11
C ILE A 79 20.99 -6.38 9.85
N ILE A 80 19.88 -5.67 9.59
CA ILE A 80 19.77 -4.78 8.43
C ILE A 80 20.82 -3.67 8.47
N ASP A 81 21.03 -3.06 9.66
CA ASP A 81 22.03 -2.01 9.86
C ASP A 81 23.46 -2.56 9.66
N ASN A 82 23.77 -3.72 10.25
CA ASN A 82 25.08 -4.37 10.11
C ASN A 82 25.39 -4.79 8.66
N LEU A 83 24.38 -5.17 7.88
CA LEU A 83 24.54 -5.49 6.46
C LEU A 83 24.67 -4.23 5.58
N GLY A 84 24.53 -3.03 6.13
CA GLY A 84 24.67 -1.78 5.40
C GLY A 84 23.46 -1.39 4.54
N TYR A 85 22.29 -2.00 4.77
CA TYR A 85 21.06 -1.71 4.01
C TYR A 85 20.10 -0.75 4.75
N TRP A 86 20.57 -0.02 5.77
CA TRP A 86 19.70 0.81 6.61
C TRP A 86 18.94 1.88 5.81
N SER A 87 19.65 2.76 5.10
CA SER A 87 19.02 3.85 4.34
C SER A 87 18.12 3.31 3.23
N GLN A 88 18.53 2.22 2.58
CA GLN A 88 17.75 1.54 1.56
C GLN A 88 16.45 0.97 2.13
N THR A 89 16.50 0.45 3.35
CA THR A 89 15.33 -0.06 4.08
C THR A 89 14.39 1.08 4.45
N MET A 90 14.92 2.25 4.86
CA MET A 90 14.10 3.44 5.14
C MET A 90 13.44 4.00 3.88
N GLN A 91 14.12 3.98 2.75
CA GLN A 91 13.54 4.35 1.44
C GLN A 91 12.42 3.40 1.04
N THR A 92 12.64 2.08 1.19
CA THR A 92 11.61 1.07 0.95
C THR A 92 10.42 1.25 1.88
N LEU A 93 10.66 1.49 3.17
CA LEU A 93 9.61 1.74 4.14
C LEU A 93 8.81 3.00 3.80
N SER A 94 9.47 4.09 3.39
CA SER A 94 8.82 5.33 2.97
C SER A 94 7.91 5.13 1.75
N LEU A 95 8.38 4.38 0.75
CA LEU A 95 7.58 4.03 -0.43
C LEU A 95 6.34 3.21 -0.04
N VAL A 96 6.53 2.18 0.79
CA VAL A 96 5.45 1.27 1.23
C VAL A 96 4.42 2.02 2.09
N LEU A 97 4.87 2.83 3.05
CA LEU A 97 3.99 3.63 3.91
C LEU A 97 3.23 4.68 3.11
N THR A 98 3.86 5.34 2.14
CA THR A 98 3.17 6.30 1.26
C THR A 98 2.11 5.60 0.42
N SER A 99 2.46 4.47 -0.19
CA SER A 99 1.53 3.69 -1.03
C SER A 99 0.35 3.19 -0.21
N ALA A 100 0.60 2.68 1.00
CA ALA A 100 -0.43 2.24 1.92
C ALA A 100 -1.30 3.41 2.38
N LEU A 101 -0.71 4.52 2.84
CA LEU A 101 -1.44 5.69 3.31
C LEU A 101 -2.40 6.22 2.25
N ILE A 102 -1.94 6.42 1.01
CA ILE A 102 -2.79 6.90 -0.08
C ILE A 102 -3.87 5.87 -0.41
N SER A 103 -3.52 4.59 -0.44
CA SER A 103 -4.48 3.50 -0.66
C SER A 103 -5.55 3.42 0.43
N VAL A 104 -5.23 3.74 1.69
CA VAL A 104 -6.21 3.80 2.78
C VAL A 104 -7.10 5.03 2.65
N VAL A 105 -6.49 6.21 2.42
CA VAL A 105 -7.19 7.49 2.28
C VAL A 105 -8.21 7.44 1.13
N VAL A 106 -7.89 6.76 0.03
CA VAL A 106 -8.80 6.60 -1.11
C VAL A 106 -9.68 5.36 -0.95
N GLY A 107 -9.09 4.24 -0.55
CA GLY A 107 -9.74 2.92 -0.57
C GLY A 107 -10.82 2.76 0.49
N VAL A 108 -10.64 3.32 1.69
CA VAL A 108 -11.67 3.25 2.75
C VAL A 108 -12.93 4.01 2.34
N PRO A 109 -12.87 5.28 1.89
CA PRO A 109 -14.05 5.97 1.37
C PRO A 109 -14.74 5.24 0.21
N VAL A 110 -13.98 4.74 -0.77
CA VAL A 110 -14.56 3.97 -1.89
C VAL A 110 -15.23 2.69 -1.40
N GLY A 111 -14.62 1.99 -0.44
CA GLY A 111 -15.21 0.81 0.21
C GLY A 111 -16.51 1.13 0.96
N ILE A 112 -16.57 2.25 1.68
CA ILE A 112 -17.80 2.75 2.34
C ILE A 112 -18.89 3.03 1.29
N LEU A 113 -18.55 3.65 0.17
CA LEU A 113 -19.50 3.92 -0.92
C LEU A 113 -20.05 2.63 -1.54
N CYS A 114 -19.18 1.63 -1.75
CA CYS A 114 -19.58 0.31 -2.22
C CYS A 114 -20.53 -0.39 -1.23
N ALA A 115 -20.28 -0.26 0.08
CA ALA A 115 -21.15 -0.83 1.11
C ALA A 115 -22.54 -0.19 1.13
N ARG A 116 -22.62 1.11 0.86
CA ARG A 116 -23.88 1.86 0.88
C ARG A 116 -24.73 1.67 -0.38
N LYS A 117 -24.13 1.41 -1.55
CA LYS A 117 -24.86 1.31 -2.83
C LYS A 117 -24.40 0.09 -3.64
N ASN A 118 -25.31 -0.86 -3.84
CA ASN A 118 -25.08 -2.04 -4.69
C ASN A 118 -24.67 -1.66 -6.12
N SER A 119 -25.24 -0.59 -6.68
CA SER A 119 -24.88 -0.10 -8.02
C SER A 119 -23.42 0.34 -8.10
N ILE A 120 -22.89 0.99 -7.05
CA ILE A 120 -21.47 1.38 -7.01
C ILE A 120 -20.60 0.13 -6.91
N GLN A 121 -20.95 -0.82 -6.04
CA GLN A 121 -20.22 -2.08 -5.91
C GLN A 121 -20.15 -2.82 -7.25
N ASN A 122 -21.24 -2.90 -8.00
CA ASN A 122 -21.29 -3.61 -9.29
C ASN A 122 -20.40 -2.96 -10.36
N ILE A 123 -20.16 -1.64 -10.28
CA ILE A 123 -19.24 -0.92 -11.18
C ILE A 123 -17.79 -1.04 -10.71
N VAL A 124 -17.55 -0.92 -9.40
CA VAL A 124 -16.20 -0.92 -8.83
C VAL A 124 -15.57 -2.32 -8.87
N THR A 125 -16.35 -3.38 -8.61
CA THR A 125 -15.85 -4.77 -8.56
C THR A 125 -15.03 -5.18 -9.80
N PRO A 126 -15.52 -5.02 -11.05
CA PRO A 126 -14.74 -5.40 -12.23
C PRO A 126 -13.47 -4.55 -12.40
N ILE A 127 -13.48 -3.28 -11.98
CA ILE A 127 -12.28 -2.44 -11.97
C ILE A 127 -11.26 -3.02 -10.98
N LEU A 128 -11.70 -3.43 -9.78
CA LEU A 128 -10.83 -4.07 -8.80
C LEU A 128 -10.30 -5.44 -9.26
N ASP A 129 -11.08 -6.19 -10.04
CA ASP A 129 -10.66 -7.45 -10.64
C ASP A 129 -9.58 -7.19 -11.70
N PHE A 130 -9.79 -6.21 -12.58
CA PHE A 130 -8.78 -5.77 -13.54
C PHE A 130 -7.49 -5.34 -12.85
N MET A 131 -7.61 -4.55 -11.78
CA MET A 131 -6.47 -4.05 -10.99
C MET A 131 -5.63 -5.18 -10.36
N GLN A 132 -6.23 -6.32 -10.01
CA GLN A 132 -5.50 -7.45 -9.41
C GLN A 132 -5.04 -8.50 -10.42
N THR A 133 -5.69 -8.59 -11.58
CA THR A 133 -5.41 -9.62 -12.58
C THR A 133 -4.41 -9.17 -13.64
N MET A 134 -4.31 -7.87 -13.90
CA MET A 134 -3.31 -7.35 -14.83
C MET A 134 -1.90 -7.49 -14.22
N PRO A 135 -0.91 -7.96 -15.02
CA PRO A 135 0.45 -8.10 -14.54
C PRO A 135 1.03 -6.78 -14.04
N ALA A 136 1.73 -6.82 -12.92
CA ALA A 136 2.27 -5.64 -12.25
C ALA A 136 3.14 -4.74 -13.16
N PHE A 137 3.90 -5.33 -14.08
CA PHE A 137 4.73 -4.62 -15.05
C PHE A 137 3.95 -3.72 -16.00
N VAL A 138 2.71 -4.09 -16.33
CA VAL A 138 1.88 -3.32 -17.26
C VAL A 138 1.52 -1.96 -16.66
N TYR A 139 1.36 -1.87 -15.34
CA TYR A 139 1.12 -0.59 -14.65
C TYR A 139 2.28 0.39 -14.73
N LEU A 140 3.50 -0.11 -14.94
CA LEU A 140 4.67 0.75 -15.04
C LEU A 140 4.65 1.58 -16.32
N LEU A 141 4.05 1.07 -17.41
CA LEU A 141 4.01 1.76 -18.71
C LEU A 141 3.33 3.13 -18.62
N PRO A 142 2.04 3.24 -18.25
CA PRO A 142 1.39 4.53 -18.11
C PRO A 142 2.00 5.34 -16.96
N ALA A 143 2.43 4.70 -15.87
CA ALA A 143 3.02 5.41 -14.74
C ALA A 143 4.32 6.14 -15.14
N VAL A 144 5.21 5.50 -15.89
CA VAL A 144 6.43 6.15 -16.38
C VAL A 144 6.11 7.19 -17.45
N SER A 145 5.12 6.96 -18.31
CA SER A 145 4.67 7.93 -19.32
C SER A 145 4.26 9.25 -18.66
N PHE A 146 3.35 9.21 -17.68
CA PHE A 146 2.84 10.43 -17.02
C PHE A 146 3.76 11.04 -15.97
N PHE A 147 4.57 10.23 -15.27
CA PHE A 147 5.32 10.69 -14.09
C PHE A 147 6.85 10.70 -14.26
N SER A 148 7.35 10.20 -15.40
CA SER A 148 8.78 9.95 -15.66
C SER A 148 9.39 8.91 -14.71
N LEU A 149 10.60 8.45 -14.98
CA LEU A 149 11.32 7.50 -14.12
C LEU A 149 11.54 8.06 -12.70
N GLY A 150 11.52 7.17 -11.70
CA GLY A 150 11.79 7.50 -10.30
C GLY A 150 10.86 6.81 -9.31
N VAL A 151 10.77 7.39 -8.10
CA VAL A 151 10.00 6.80 -6.99
C VAL A 151 8.49 6.95 -7.14
N VAL A 152 8.04 8.08 -7.70
CA VAL A 152 6.61 8.40 -7.90
C VAL A 152 5.87 7.35 -8.73
N PRO A 153 6.29 6.99 -9.96
CA PRO A 153 5.59 5.97 -10.73
C PRO A 153 5.57 4.62 -10.02
N GLY A 154 6.61 4.28 -9.25
CA GLY A 154 6.65 3.07 -8.43
C GLY A 154 5.58 3.06 -7.33
N VAL A 155 5.39 4.18 -6.64
CA VAL A 155 4.30 4.37 -5.67
C VAL A 155 2.93 4.28 -6.35
N ILE A 156 2.74 4.95 -7.49
CA ILE A 156 1.46 4.93 -8.21
C ILE A 156 1.10 3.50 -8.63
N ALA A 157 2.05 2.75 -9.21
CA ALA A 157 1.82 1.36 -9.57
C ALA A 157 1.52 0.49 -8.33
N SER A 158 2.21 0.73 -7.21
CA SER A 158 1.95 0.05 -5.95
C SER A 158 0.55 0.34 -5.41
N ILE A 159 0.08 1.59 -5.48
CA ILE A 159 -1.29 1.98 -5.08
C ILE A 159 -2.32 1.25 -5.92
N ILE A 160 -2.18 1.27 -7.25
CA ILE A 160 -3.13 0.61 -8.16
C ILE A 160 -3.21 -0.88 -7.85
N PHE A 161 -2.08 -1.53 -7.60
CA PHE A 161 -2.04 -2.95 -7.30
C PHE A 161 -2.56 -3.28 -5.88
N ALA A 162 -2.30 -2.43 -4.89
CA ALA A 162 -2.50 -2.74 -3.48
C ALA A 162 -3.79 -2.16 -2.87
N ILE A 163 -4.47 -1.20 -3.50
CA ILE A 163 -5.74 -0.64 -3.01
C ILE A 163 -6.94 -1.62 -2.99
N PRO A 164 -7.06 -2.65 -3.86
CA PRO A 164 -8.28 -3.47 -3.92
C PRO A 164 -8.65 -4.21 -2.63
N PRO A 165 -7.71 -4.83 -1.88
CA PRO A 165 -8.02 -5.43 -0.58
C PRO A 165 -8.63 -4.44 0.43
N THR A 166 -8.11 -3.22 0.50
CA THR A 166 -8.66 -2.19 1.40
C THR A 166 -10.09 -1.84 1.03
N ILE A 167 -10.40 -1.66 -0.25
CA ILE A 167 -11.77 -1.38 -0.71
C ILE A 167 -12.70 -2.56 -0.40
N ARG A 168 -12.28 -3.79 -0.73
CA ARG A 168 -13.08 -5.01 -0.54
C ARG A 168 -13.36 -5.29 0.93
N MET A 169 -12.34 -5.23 1.78
CA MET A 169 -12.50 -5.53 3.19
C MET A 169 -13.29 -4.44 3.93
N THR A 170 -13.16 -3.18 3.49
CA THR A 170 -14.03 -2.10 3.99
C THR A 170 -15.48 -2.33 3.60
N ASN A 171 -15.75 -2.66 2.33
CA ASN A 171 -17.09 -2.98 1.86
C ASN A 171 -17.69 -4.15 2.63
N LEU A 172 -16.94 -5.26 2.73
CA LEU A 172 -17.34 -6.47 3.43
C LEU A 172 -17.61 -6.21 4.91
N GLY A 173 -16.69 -5.53 5.60
CA GLY A 173 -16.81 -5.25 7.03
C GLY A 173 -18.06 -4.45 7.37
N ILE A 174 -18.41 -3.45 6.55
CA ILE A 174 -19.62 -2.63 6.78
C ILE A 174 -20.90 -3.41 6.49
N ARG A 175 -20.90 -4.25 5.45
CA ARG A 175 -22.06 -5.10 5.10
C ARG A 175 -22.30 -6.25 6.06
N GLN A 176 -21.27 -6.70 6.77
CA GLN A 176 -21.35 -7.79 7.75
C GLN A 176 -21.74 -7.31 9.16
N VAL A 177 -22.00 -6.01 9.35
CA VAL A 177 -22.55 -5.50 10.61
C VAL A 177 -23.93 -6.12 10.82
N PRO A 178 -24.21 -6.74 11.99
CA PRO A 178 -25.50 -7.36 12.26
C PRO A 178 -26.68 -6.41 12.03
N GLU A 179 -27.70 -6.90 11.31
CA GLU A 179 -28.86 -6.11 10.94
C GLU A 179 -29.62 -5.60 12.19
N GLU A 180 -29.77 -6.44 13.21
CA GLU A 180 -30.40 -6.10 14.50
C GLU A 180 -29.77 -4.85 15.15
N LEU A 181 -28.45 -4.69 15.08
CA LEU A 181 -27.77 -3.51 15.61
C LEU A 181 -28.06 -2.26 14.79
N THR A 182 -28.21 -2.43 13.46
CA THR A 182 -28.56 -1.32 12.57
C THR A 182 -30.01 -0.88 12.71
N GLU A 183 -30.94 -1.82 12.93
CA GLU A 183 -32.34 -1.55 13.24
C GLU A 183 -32.50 -0.89 14.61
N ALA A 184 -31.76 -1.36 15.61
CA ALA A 184 -31.73 -0.71 16.92
C ALA A 184 -31.25 0.74 16.80
N ALA A 185 -30.16 1.01 16.07
CA ALA A 185 -29.68 2.37 15.84
C ALA A 185 -30.72 3.26 15.14
N ASP A 186 -31.52 2.71 14.21
CA ASP A 186 -32.64 3.42 13.56
C ASP A 186 -33.78 3.72 14.53
N ALA A 187 -34.14 2.76 15.40
CA ALA A 187 -35.17 2.94 16.42
C ALA A 187 -34.81 4.06 17.42
N PHE A 188 -33.52 4.25 17.71
CA PHE A 188 -33.01 5.37 18.51
C PHE A 188 -32.82 6.68 17.73
N GLY A 189 -33.24 6.75 16.46
CA GLY A 189 -33.21 7.96 15.65
C GLY A 189 -31.82 8.34 15.11
N SER A 190 -30.90 7.38 14.99
CA SER A 190 -29.55 7.65 14.49
C SER A 190 -29.57 8.05 13.01
N THR A 191 -29.00 9.20 12.68
CA THR A 191 -28.78 9.60 11.28
C THR A 191 -27.81 8.64 10.57
N PRO A 192 -27.83 8.53 9.23
CA PRO A 192 -26.92 7.64 8.49
C PRO A 192 -25.43 7.88 8.76
N SER A 193 -25.04 9.12 9.03
CA SER A 193 -23.67 9.48 9.40
C SER A 193 -23.33 9.04 10.83
N GLN A 194 -24.26 9.20 11.78
CA GLN A 194 -24.08 8.70 13.14
C GLN A 194 -24.00 7.18 13.16
N LYS A 195 -24.87 6.48 12.41
CA LYS A 195 -24.83 5.01 12.28
C LYS A 195 -23.50 4.56 11.66
N LEU A 196 -23.02 5.22 10.61
CA LEU A 196 -21.74 4.87 10.01
C LEU A 196 -20.58 5.05 11.00
N ILE A 197 -20.47 6.22 11.62
CA ILE A 197 -19.30 6.55 12.45
C ILE A 197 -19.32 5.84 13.80
N LYS A 198 -20.49 5.70 14.44
CA LYS A 198 -20.60 5.20 15.82
C LYS A 198 -20.91 3.71 15.91
N LEU A 199 -21.43 3.09 14.86
CA LEU A 199 -21.78 1.67 14.86
C LEU A 199 -21.00 0.90 13.79
N GLN A 200 -21.16 1.25 12.52
CA GLN A 200 -20.64 0.42 11.43
C GLN A 200 -19.11 0.45 11.35
N LEU A 201 -18.47 1.63 11.40
CA LEU A 201 -17.01 1.74 11.33
C LEU A 201 -16.30 1.04 12.49
N PRO A 202 -16.71 1.21 13.77
CA PRO A 202 -16.11 0.47 14.89
C PRO A 202 -16.21 -1.04 14.73
N ILE A 203 -17.38 -1.56 14.33
CA ILE A 203 -17.60 -3.01 14.15
C ILE A 203 -16.84 -3.54 12.93
N ALA A 204 -16.77 -2.77 11.84
CA ALA A 204 -16.06 -3.13 10.62
C ALA A 204 -14.53 -2.97 10.73
N LEU A 205 -14.03 -2.24 11.73
CA LEU A 205 -12.62 -1.86 11.88
C LEU A 205 -11.65 -3.05 11.78
N PRO A 206 -11.90 -4.23 12.37
CA PRO A 206 -11.00 -5.37 12.22
C PRO A 206 -10.89 -5.86 10.77
N SER A 207 -11.97 -5.79 10.00
CA SER A 207 -11.99 -6.14 8.58
C SER A 207 -11.25 -5.09 7.76
N ILE A 208 -11.56 -3.80 7.97
CA ILE A 208 -10.85 -2.67 7.33
C ILE A 208 -9.35 -2.81 7.54
N MET A 209 -8.92 -3.02 8.78
CA MET A 209 -7.50 -3.16 9.10
C MET A 209 -6.85 -4.41 8.50
N ALA A 210 -7.60 -5.51 8.31
CA ALA A 210 -7.10 -6.67 7.57
C ALA A 210 -6.85 -6.32 6.10
N GLY A 211 -7.72 -5.51 5.49
CA GLY A 211 -7.51 -4.93 4.17
C GLY A 211 -6.27 -4.03 4.11
N ILE A 212 -6.09 -3.15 5.10
CA ILE A 212 -4.90 -2.30 5.22
C ILE A 212 -3.62 -3.15 5.32
N ASN A 213 -3.64 -4.21 6.14
CA ASN A 213 -2.49 -5.12 6.24
C ASN A 213 -2.14 -5.75 4.89
N GLN A 214 -3.14 -6.23 4.14
CA GLN A 214 -2.90 -6.76 2.80
C GLN A 214 -2.36 -5.70 1.84
N THR A 215 -2.87 -4.46 1.90
CA THR A 215 -2.35 -3.35 1.11
C THR A 215 -0.88 -3.06 1.41
N ILE A 216 -0.46 -3.10 2.68
CA ILE A 216 0.96 -2.94 3.06
C ILE A 216 1.79 -4.10 2.49
N MET A 217 1.33 -5.35 2.64
CA MET A 217 2.04 -6.53 2.15
C MET A 217 2.18 -6.53 0.61
N LEU A 218 1.12 -6.19 -0.12
CA LEU A 218 1.17 -6.10 -1.59
C LEU A 218 2.05 -4.94 -2.06
N SER A 219 2.02 -3.80 -1.35
CA SER A 219 2.92 -2.67 -1.64
C SER A 219 4.39 -3.07 -1.47
N LEU A 220 4.70 -3.87 -0.44
CA LEU A 220 6.05 -4.39 -0.22
C LEU A 220 6.49 -5.36 -1.32
N SER A 221 5.59 -6.23 -1.79
CA SER A 221 5.86 -7.11 -2.95
C SER A 221 6.16 -6.33 -4.23
N MET A 222 5.62 -5.12 -4.36
CA MET A 222 5.85 -4.26 -5.53
C MET A 222 7.20 -3.54 -5.51
N VAL A 223 7.95 -3.55 -4.41
CA VAL A 223 9.19 -2.77 -4.24
C VAL A 223 10.26 -3.14 -5.27
N VAL A 224 10.45 -4.44 -5.56
CA VAL A 224 11.42 -4.88 -6.57
C VAL A 224 11.01 -4.42 -7.97
N ILE A 225 9.71 -4.50 -8.28
CA ILE A 225 9.16 -4.08 -9.58
C ILE A 225 9.26 -2.56 -9.74
N ALA A 226 8.93 -1.79 -8.71
CA ALA A 226 9.12 -0.34 -8.68
C ALA A 226 10.59 0.05 -8.90
N SER A 227 11.53 -0.75 -8.40
CA SER A 227 12.97 -0.48 -8.55
C SER A 227 13.45 -0.59 -10.00
N MET A 228 12.73 -1.32 -10.86
CA MET A 228 13.06 -1.45 -12.28
C MET A 228 12.90 -0.14 -13.07
N ILE A 229 12.14 0.81 -12.52
CA ILE A 229 11.91 2.13 -13.13
C ILE A 229 12.54 3.27 -12.32
N GLY A 230 13.53 2.95 -11.50
CA GLY A 230 14.35 3.93 -10.79
C GLY A 230 13.87 4.31 -9.39
N ALA A 231 12.90 3.59 -8.82
CA ALA A 231 12.67 3.69 -7.37
C ALA A 231 13.87 3.14 -6.60
N GLN A 232 14.35 3.89 -5.62
CA GLN A 232 15.48 3.47 -4.78
C GLN A 232 15.01 2.59 -3.61
N GLY A 233 15.96 2.04 -2.86
CA GLY A 233 15.72 1.18 -1.72
C GLY A 233 16.22 -0.26 -1.93
N VAL A 234 15.81 -1.17 -1.04
CA VAL A 234 16.34 -2.54 -0.98
C VAL A 234 16.01 -3.33 -2.26
N GLY A 235 14.83 -3.08 -2.85
CA GLY A 235 14.43 -3.73 -4.11
C GLY A 235 15.39 -3.50 -5.26
N SER A 236 16.10 -2.36 -5.28
CA SER A 236 17.08 -2.05 -6.32
C SER A 236 18.33 -2.94 -6.24
N TYR A 237 18.68 -3.45 -5.06
CA TYR A 237 19.78 -4.39 -4.86
C TYR A 237 19.37 -5.79 -5.27
N VAL A 238 18.14 -6.21 -4.94
CA VAL A 238 17.58 -7.48 -5.41
C VAL A 238 17.51 -7.50 -6.94
N TYR A 239 16.98 -6.44 -7.55
CA TYR A 239 16.89 -6.35 -9.01
C TYR A 239 18.27 -6.41 -9.66
N ARG A 240 19.24 -5.59 -9.18
CA ARG A 240 20.61 -5.60 -9.70
C ARG A 240 21.28 -6.97 -9.55
N ALA A 241 21.15 -7.60 -8.40
CA ALA A 241 21.67 -8.94 -8.14
C ALA A 241 21.15 -9.98 -9.13
N VAL A 242 19.85 -9.95 -9.45
CA VAL A 242 19.25 -10.84 -10.46
C VAL A 242 19.84 -10.56 -11.84
N THR A 243 19.94 -9.29 -12.25
CA THR A 243 20.47 -8.93 -13.57
C THR A 243 21.96 -9.23 -13.74
N GLN A 244 22.73 -9.22 -12.65
CA GLN A 244 24.19 -9.44 -12.65
C GLN A 244 24.58 -10.87 -12.25
N GLY A 245 23.61 -11.72 -11.89
CA GLY A 245 23.89 -13.07 -11.37
C GLY A 245 24.59 -13.07 -10.00
N ASN A 246 24.52 -11.98 -9.23
CA ASN A 246 25.14 -11.87 -7.90
C ASN A 246 24.17 -12.34 -6.80
N THR A 247 24.01 -13.66 -6.69
CA THR A 247 23.07 -14.28 -5.75
C THR A 247 23.32 -13.89 -4.29
N GLY A 248 24.57 -13.67 -3.88
CA GLY A 248 24.91 -13.30 -2.50
C GLY A 248 24.27 -11.98 -2.08
N VAL A 249 24.54 -10.91 -2.84
CA VAL A 249 23.93 -9.58 -2.61
C VAL A 249 22.41 -9.63 -2.70
N GLY A 250 21.88 -10.42 -3.65
CA GLY A 250 20.44 -10.61 -3.80
C GLY A 250 19.80 -11.25 -2.56
N PHE A 251 20.46 -12.22 -1.95
CA PHE A 251 19.99 -12.90 -0.75
C PHE A 251 20.07 -11.99 0.49
N GLU A 252 21.14 -11.24 0.67
CA GLU A 252 21.26 -10.25 1.76
C GLU A 252 20.15 -9.20 1.69
N ALA A 253 19.94 -8.59 0.52
CA ALA A 253 18.87 -7.62 0.30
C ALA A 253 17.49 -8.27 0.48
N GLY A 254 17.30 -9.52 0.03
CA GLY A 254 16.08 -10.30 0.25
C GLY A 254 15.78 -10.51 1.74
N ILE A 255 16.78 -10.83 2.56
CA ILE A 255 16.63 -10.95 4.02
C ILE A 255 16.15 -9.62 4.62
N ALA A 256 16.72 -8.49 4.21
CA ALA A 256 16.29 -7.19 4.70
C ALA A 256 14.81 -6.90 4.37
N ILE A 257 14.35 -7.23 3.16
CA ILE A 257 12.92 -7.12 2.78
C ILE A 257 12.06 -8.04 3.64
N VAL A 258 12.47 -9.29 3.86
CA VAL A 258 11.70 -10.27 4.66
C VAL A 258 11.60 -9.83 6.12
N ILE A 259 12.68 -9.35 6.72
CA ILE A 259 12.68 -8.82 8.08
C ILE A 259 11.70 -7.65 8.18
N LEU A 260 11.79 -6.69 7.24
CA LEU A 260 10.87 -5.55 7.20
C LEU A 260 9.42 -6.01 7.02
N ALA A 261 9.15 -6.98 6.14
CA ALA A 261 7.83 -7.57 5.93
C ALA A 261 7.23 -8.13 7.22
N ILE A 262 8.01 -8.96 7.93
CA ILE A 262 7.56 -9.61 9.16
C ILE A 262 7.33 -8.58 10.27
N ILE A 263 8.16 -7.53 10.36
CA ILE A 263 7.97 -6.44 11.32
C ILE A 263 6.65 -5.71 11.03
N LEU A 264 6.43 -5.30 9.78
CA LEU A 264 5.23 -4.57 9.36
C LEU A 264 3.94 -5.41 9.54
N ASP A 265 3.97 -6.68 9.12
CA ASP A 265 2.84 -7.59 9.27
C ASP A 265 2.47 -7.78 10.74
N ARG A 266 3.46 -8.08 11.60
CA ARG A 266 3.20 -8.30 13.03
C ARG A 266 2.73 -7.04 13.74
N LEU A 267 3.30 -5.87 13.43
CA LEU A 267 2.86 -4.59 14.01
C LEU A 267 1.40 -4.32 13.65
N THR A 268 1.06 -4.48 12.37
CA THR A 268 -0.30 -4.24 11.88
C THR A 268 -1.29 -5.24 12.45
N GLN A 269 -1.00 -6.55 12.41
CA GLN A 269 -1.89 -7.57 12.97
C GLN A 269 -2.12 -7.43 14.48
N ASN A 270 -1.09 -7.07 15.24
CA ASN A 270 -1.25 -6.90 16.69
C ASN A 270 -2.03 -5.64 17.04
N ALA A 271 -1.91 -4.56 16.25
CA ALA A 271 -2.80 -3.41 16.37
C ALA A 271 -4.27 -3.84 16.20
N ILE A 272 -4.58 -4.68 15.21
CA ILE A 272 -5.93 -5.23 14.98
C ILE A 272 -6.46 -6.01 16.19
N ARG A 273 -5.63 -6.90 16.75
CA ARG A 273 -6.03 -7.76 17.88
C ARG A 273 -6.31 -6.97 19.14
N ARG A 274 -5.61 -5.86 19.37
CA ARG A 274 -5.86 -4.97 20.51
C ARG A 274 -7.20 -4.25 20.37
N THR A 275 -7.52 -3.78 19.16
CA THR A 275 -8.81 -3.15 18.87
C THR A 275 -10.01 -4.08 19.10
N LYS A 276 -9.85 -5.40 18.94
CA LYS A 276 -10.92 -6.37 19.27
C LYS A 276 -11.17 -6.55 20.77
N LYS A 277 -10.25 -6.12 21.64
CA LYS A 277 -10.33 -6.29 23.10
C LYS A 277 -10.78 -5.03 23.85
N ALA A 278 -10.78 -3.88 23.18
CA ALA A 278 -11.24 -2.60 23.70
C ALA A 278 -12.69 -2.37 23.25
#